data_AF-A0A7C5W7H6-F1
#
_entry.id   AF-A0A7C5W7H6-F1
#
_cell.length_a   1.000
_cell.length_b   1.000
_cell.length_c   1.000
_cell.angle_alpha   90.00
_cell.angle_beta   90.00
_cell.angle_gamma   90.00
#
_symmetry.space_group_name_H-M   'P 1'
#
loop_
_entity.id
_entity.type
_entity.pdbx_description
1 polymer ?
#
loop_
_entity_poly.entity_id
_entity_poly.type
_entity_poly.pdbx_seq_one_letter_code
_entity_poly.pdbx_strand_id
1 'polypeptide(L)'
;MKNEIIKTLTRDFESFSNQTQDGVEFWFARDIQHLLEYTDWRNFIKVISKAKTACETANHAIIDHFVDVNKMVQIGSGTQREIDDIMLTRFACYLIAQNGDPKKEAIAFAQNYFAVQTRKFELVEQRIKDWEQLQARQKFSISEKELSGLIFERTGNEKDFATEITIFNIKDKDNKTGQQISWEHIRNNKGVRKLLLERGIKSEELPADENVKVLERRVQSEDKKFLMNPDKLSLDD
;
A
#
# COMPACT_ATOMS: atom_id res chain seq x y z
N MET A 1 22.04 -4.94 21.42
CA MET A 1 22.98 -3.93 20.87
C MET A 1 22.85 -2.65 21.68
N LYS A 2 23.90 -1.82 21.80
CA LYS A 2 23.76 -0.54 22.54
C LYS A 2 22.81 0.39 21.78
N ASN A 3 21.81 0.99 22.44
CA ASN A 3 20.79 1.85 21.80
C ASN A 3 21.37 3.01 20.97
N GLU A 4 22.56 3.51 21.33
CA GLU A 4 23.28 4.53 20.56
C GLU A 4 23.76 4.03 19.19
N ILE A 5 24.17 2.77 19.08
CA ILE A 5 24.60 2.16 17.81
C ILE A 5 23.40 2.03 16.87
N ILE A 6 22.26 1.58 17.41
CA ILE A 6 21.00 1.46 16.67
C ILE A 6 20.57 2.82 16.10
N LYS A 7 20.59 3.89 16.91
CA LYS A 7 20.23 5.24 16.47
C LYS A 7 21.18 5.76 15.40
N THR A 8 22.48 5.53 15.56
CA THR A 8 23.50 5.96 14.59
C THR A 8 23.29 5.26 13.25
N LEU A 9 23.21 3.92 13.25
CA LEU A 9 22.99 3.16 12.02
C LEU A 9 21.67 3.54 11.34
N THR A 10 20.60 3.73 12.11
CA THR A 10 19.31 4.19 11.57
C THR A 10 19.46 5.52 10.82
N ARG A 11 20.10 6.51 11.45
CA ARG A 11 20.34 7.82 10.83
C ARG A 11 21.22 7.72 9.60
N ASP A 12 22.22 6.84 9.63
CA ASP A 12 23.12 6.64 8.50
C ASP A 12 22.35 6.08 7.30
N PHE A 13 21.57 5.00 7.49
CA PHE A 13 20.71 4.45 6.42
C PHE A 13 19.73 5.47 5.85
N GLU A 14 19.09 6.28 6.70
CA GLU A 14 18.17 7.34 6.26
C GLU A 14 18.88 8.46 5.50
N SER A 15 20.11 8.81 5.88
CA SER A 15 20.89 9.88 5.24
C SER A 15 21.34 9.55 3.81
N PHE A 16 21.45 8.26 3.47
CA PHE A 16 21.75 7.78 2.11
C PHE A 16 20.49 7.48 1.28
N SER A 17 19.29 7.75 1.83
CA SER A 17 18.05 7.67 1.07
C SER A 17 17.97 8.83 0.08
N ASN A 18 17.53 8.53 -1.14
CA ASN A 18 17.33 9.48 -2.23
C ASN A 18 15.89 9.39 -2.73
N GLN A 19 15.45 10.38 -3.50
CA GLN A 19 14.13 10.40 -4.12
C GLN A 19 14.25 10.69 -5.61
N THR A 20 13.46 9.99 -6.42
CA THR A 20 13.29 10.32 -7.84
C THR A 20 12.50 11.61 -8.00
N GLN A 21 12.42 12.13 -9.23
CA GLN A 21 11.58 13.30 -9.54
C GLN A 21 10.10 13.08 -9.18
N ASP A 22 9.63 11.84 -9.25
CA ASP A 22 8.27 11.43 -8.92
C ASP A 22 8.08 11.12 -7.42
N GLY A 23 9.10 11.36 -6.58
CA GLY A 23 9.05 11.15 -5.13
C GLY A 23 9.24 9.70 -4.69
N VAL A 24 9.68 8.79 -5.58
CA VAL A 24 9.94 7.39 -5.23
C VAL A 24 11.27 7.30 -4.51
N GLU A 25 11.26 6.72 -3.31
CA GLU A 25 12.44 6.56 -2.47
C GLU A 25 13.35 5.42 -2.93
N PHE A 26 14.67 5.65 -2.93
CA PHE A 26 15.66 4.65 -3.33
C PHE A 26 17.03 4.86 -2.65
N TRP A 27 17.86 3.82 -2.68
CA TRP A 27 19.26 3.86 -2.24
C TRP A 27 20.18 3.43 -3.38
N PHE A 28 21.40 3.96 -3.40
CA PHE A 28 22.44 3.46 -4.30
C PHE A 28 23.14 2.24 -3.71
N ALA A 29 23.40 1.23 -4.53
CA ALA A 29 24.08 0.02 -4.10
C ALA A 29 25.50 0.28 -3.60
N ARG A 30 26.24 1.26 -4.15
CA ARG A 30 27.54 1.67 -3.58
C ARG A 30 27.44 2.21 -2.16
N ASP A 31 26.37 2.92 -1.83
CA ASP A 31 26.20 3.46 -0.49
C ASP A 31 25.81 2.34 0.49
N ILE A 32 24.88 1.46 0.07
CA ILE A 32 24.51 0.26 0.84
C ILE A 32 25.71 -0.66 1.08
N GLN A 33 26.61 -0.80 0.09
CA GLN A 33 27.83 -1.60 0.24
C GLN A 33 28.63 -1.17 1.49
N HIS A 34 28.81 0.14 1.67
CA HIS A 34 29.57 0.71 2.78
C HIS A 34 28.81 0.59 4.10
N LEU A 35 27.50 0.86 4.10
CA LEU A 35 26.64 0.71 5.28
C LEU A 35 26.59 -0.74 5.80
N LEU A 36 26.71 -1.71 4.90
CA LEU A 36 26.76 -3.15 5.21
C LEU A 36 28.19 -3.68 5.41
N GLU A 37 29.17 -2.79 5.53
CA GLU A 37 30.58 -3.08 5.81
C GLU A 37 31.25 -4.01 4.77
N TYR A 38 30.82 -3.96 3.51
CA TYR A 38 31.52 -4.64 2.42
C TYR A 38 32.61 -3.74 1.86
N THR A 39 33.86 -4.16 2.00
CA THR A 39 35.02 -3.40 1.47
C THR A 39 35.22 -3.62 -0.03
N ASP A 40 34.99 -4.83 -0.52
CA ASP A 40 35.14 -5.21 -1.93
C ASP A 40 33.77 -5.28 -2.65
N TRP A 41 33.60 -4.43 -3.66
CA TRP A 41 32.42 -4.38 -4.53
C TRP A 41 32.11 -5.73 -5.20
N ARG A 42 33.13 -6.51 -5.59
CA ARG A 42 32.93 -7.82 -6.22
C ARG A 42 32.24 -8.81 -5.29
N ASN A 43 32.51 -8.72 -3.99
CA ASN A 43 31.84 -9.55 -3.00
C ASN A 43 30.42 -9.08 -2.76
N PHE A 44 30.19 -7.77 -2.79
CA PHE A 44 28.85 -7.22 -2.64
C PHE A 44 27.95 -7.50 -3.86
N ILE A 45 28.49 -7.48 -5.09
CA ILE A 45 27.77 -7.93 -6.29
C ILE A 45 27.23 -9.36 -6.13
N LYS A 46 28.00 -10.27 -5.50
CA LYS A 46 27.53 -11.65 -5.25
C LYS A 46 26.31 -11.67 -4.33
N VAL A 47 26.26 -10.78 -3.33
CA VAL A 47 25.10 -10.63 -2.43
C VAL A 47 23.91 -10.07 -3.20
N ILE A 48 24.12 -9.04 -4.02
CA ILE A 48 23.08 -8.47 -4.88
C ILE A 48 22.54 -9.54 -5.84
N SER A 49 23.40 -10.35 -6.44
CA SER A 49 22.98 -11.42 -7.36
C SER A 49 22.08 -12.44 -6.65
N LYS A 50 22.40 -12.83 -5.42
CA LYS A 50 21.54 -13.72 -4.62
C LYS A 50 20.20 -13.05 -4.28
N ALA A 51 20.23 -11.77 -3.95
CA ALA A 51 19.02 -10.98 -3.68
C ALA A 51 18.13 -10.86 -4.93
N LYS A 52 18.70 -10.66 -6.12
CA LYS A 52 17.97 -10.68 -7.41
C LYS A 52 17.31 -12.04 -7.64
N THR A 53 18.00 -13.16 -7.39
CA THR A 53 17.41 -14.51 -7.47
C THR A 53 16.27 -14.71 -6.47
N ALA A 54 16.41 -14.22 -5.24
CA ALA A 54 15.35 -14.29 -4.23
C ALA A 54 14.12 -13.48 -4.65
N CYS A 55 14.31 -12.29 -5.23
CA CYS A 55 13.25 -11.44 -5.79
C CYS A 55 12.45 -12.17 -6.87
N GLU A 56 13.15 -12.77 -7.82
CA GLU A 56 12.52 -13.54 -8.90
C GLU A 56 11.77 -14.77 -8.38
N THR A 57 12.36 -15.49 -7.40
CA THR A 57 11.72 -16.65 -6.77
C THR A 57 10.44 -16.27 -6.01
N ALA A 58 10.41 -15.06 -5.43
CA ALA A 58 9.23 -14.48 -4.81
C ALA A 58 8.22 -13.90 -5.83
N ASN A 59 8.43 -14.14 -7.12
CA ASN A 59 7.56 -13.72 -8.22
C ASN A 59 7.45 -12.19 -8.39
N HIS A 60 8.51 -11.46 -8.03
CA HIS A 60 8.67 -10.02 -8.26
C HIS A 60 9.64 -9.75 -9.41
N ALA A 61 9.31 -8.80 -10.28
CA ALA A 61 10.18 -8.42 -11.39
C ALA A 61 11.44 -7.70 -10.88
N ILE A 62 12.62 -8.20 -11.26
CA ILE A 62 13.90 -7.65 -10.78
C ILE A 62 14.04 -6.16 -11.13
N ILE A 63 13.58 -5.75 -12.33
CA ILE A 63 13.72 -4.39 -12.83
C ILE A 63 12.94 -3.36 -12.00
N ASP A 64 11.89 -3.77 -11.29
CA ASP A 64 11.10 -2.88 -10.43
C ASP A 64 11.84 -2.55 -9.12
N HIS A 65 12.87 -3.33 -8.78
CA HIS A 65 13.54 -3.28 -7.49
C HIS A 65 15.04 -2.99 -7.57
N PHE A 66 15.70 -3.41 -8.66
CA PHE A 66 17.12 -3.28 -8.92
C PHE A 66 17.33 -2.66 -10.30
N VAL A 67 17.44 -1.33 -10.36
CA VAL A 67 17.61 -0.59 -11.62
C VAL A 67 19.08 -0.23 -11.78
N ASP A 68 19.74 -0.79 -12.78
CA ASP A 68 21.13 -0.45 -13.10
C ASP A 68 21.20 1.00 -13.62
N VAL A 69 22.08 1.80 -13.05
CA VAL A 69 22.26 3.22 -13.36
C VAL A 69 23.72 3.60 -13.36
N ASN A 70 24.03 4.79 -13.87
CA ASN A 70 25.36 5.34 -13.80
C ASN A 70 25.40 6.47 -12.76
N LYS A 71 26.32 6.37 -11.79
CA LYS A 71 26.52 7.39 -10.75
C LYS A 71 27.79 8.19 -11.06
N MET A 72 27.68 9.52 -11.04
CA MET A 72 28.86 10.39 -11.13
C MET A 72 29.50 10.52 -9.75
N VAL A 73 30.78 10.20 -9.65
CA VAL A 73 31.55 10.31 -8.41
C VAL A 73 32.74 11.25 -8.58
N GLN A 74 33.03 12.05 -7.57
CA GLN A 74 34.24 12.85 -7.54
C GLN A 74 35.45 11.95 -7.25
N ILE A 75 36.44 12.02 -8.13
CA ILE A 75 37.76 11.43 -7.92
C ILE A 75 38.68 12.53 -7.39
N GLY A 76 39.70 12.14 -6.61
CA GLY A 76 40.78 13.04 -6.21
C GLY A 76 41.26 13.89 -7.38
N SER A 77 41.48 15.19 -7.12
CA SER A 77 41.73 16.27 -8.09
C SER A 77 40.50 16.98 -8.68
N GLY A 78 39.28 16.67 -8.23
CA GLY A 78 38.05 17.41 -8.62
C GLY A 78 37.42 16.96 -9.94
N THR A 79 38.04 16.00 -10.63
CA THR A 79 37.48 15.32 -11.81
C THR A 79 36.38 14.35 -11.40
N GLN A 80 35.24 14.39 -12.11
CA GLN A 80 34.17 13.41 -11.92
C GLN A 80 34.32 12.24 -12.91
N ARG A 81 33.95 11.04 -12.47
CA ARG A 81 33.89 9.85 -13.32
C ARG A 81 32.55 9.14 -13.14
N GLU A 82 32.06 8.59 -14.23
CA GLU A 82 30.89 7.74 -14.25
C GLU A 82 31.26 6.31 -13.82
N ILE A 83 30.51 5.77 -12.85
CA ILE A 83 30.64 4.39 -12.40
C ILE A 83 29.27 3.70 -12.46
N ASP A 84 29.27 2.42 -12.84
CA ASP A 84 28.07 1.59 -12.81
C ASP A 84 27.59 1.42 -11.37
N ASP A 85 26.33 1.69 -11.09
CA ASP A 85 25.67 1.55 -9.79
C ASP A 85 24.25 0.98 -9.99
N ILE A 86 23.53 0.78 -8.89
CA ILE A 86 22.17 0.23 -8.91
C ILE A 86 21.30 1.04 -7.97
N MET A 87 20.15 1.52 -8.43
CA MET A 87 19.09 2.03 -7.59
C MET A 87 18.32 0.86 -6.98
N LEU A 88 18.20 0.90 -5.65
CA LEU A 88 17.60 -0.14 -4.84
C LEU A 88 16.37 0.43 -4.15
N THR A 89 15.22 -0.22 -4.36
CA THR A 89 14.04 0.02 -3.54
C THR A 89 14.27 -0.46 -2.10
N ARG A 90 13.41 -0.04 -1.16
CA ARG A 90 13.41 -0.57 0.22
C ARG A 90 13.36 -2.11 0.26
N PHE A 91 12.57 -2.71 -0.62
CA PHE A 91 12.47 -4.17 -0.76
C PHE A 91 13.77 -4.80 -1.27
N ALA A 92 14.46 -4.18 -2.22
CA ALA A 92 15.77 -4.65 -2.66
C ALA A 92 16.82 -4.59 -1.54
N CYS A 93 16.86 -3.51 -0.77
CA CYS A 93 17.74 -3.38 0.40
C CYS A 93 17.46 -4.47 1.44
N TYR A 94 16.18 -4.78 1.67
CA TYR A 94 15.77 -5.89 2.53
C TYR A 94 16.32 -7.24 2.05
N LEU A 95 16.13 -7.57 0.78
CA LEU A 95 16.63 -8.83 0.20
C LEU A 95 18.16 -8.91 0.23
N ILE A 96 18.86 -7.80 0.02
CA ILE A 96 20.32 -7.72 0.16
C ILE A 96 20.74 -8.03 1.60
N ALA A 97 20.08 -7.44 2.59
CA ALA A 97 20.36 -7.71 4.00
C ALA A 97 20.10 -9.17 4.37
N GLN A 98 19.02 -9.78 3.86
CA GLN A 98 18.73 -11.21 4.06
C GLN A 98 19.80 -12.14 3.48
N ASN A 99 20.42 -11.75 2.35
CA ASN A 99 21.41 -12.56 1.64
C ASN A 99 22.87 -12.20 2.01
N GLY A 100 23.05 -11.26 2.94
CA GLY A 100 24.34 -10.81 3.45
C GLY A 100 25.02 -11.82 4.39
N ASP A 101 26.24 -11.52 4.82
CA ASP A 101 26.98 -12.35 5.78
C ASP A 101 26.46 -12.10 7.20
N PRO A 102 25.76 -13.06 7.84
CA PRO A 102 25.15 -12.87 9.16
C PRO A 102 26.19 -12.67 10.27
N LYS A 103 27.48 -12.93 10.01
CA LYS A 103 28.56 -12.67 10.97
C LYS A 103 28.86 -11.17 11.15
N LYS A 104 28.39 -10.32 10.24
CA LYS A 104 28.56 -8.87 10.32
C LYS A 104 27.43 -8.24 11.12
N GLU A 105 27.75 -7.45 12.13
CA GLU A 105 26.75 -6.76 12.96
C GLU A 105 25.86 -5.83 12.12
N ALA A 106 26.44 -5.15 11.12
CA ALA A 106 25.69 -4.29 10.20
C ALA A 106 24.64 -5.05 9.37
N ILE A 107 24.91 -6.31 9.00
CA ILE A 107 23.92 -7.17 8.32
C ILE A 107 22.77 -7.51 9.25
N ALA A 108 23.06 -7.94 10.48
CA ALA A 108 22.03 -8.27 11.46
C ALA A 108 21.15 -7.05 11.78
N PHE A 109 21.75 -5.87 11.90
CA PHE A 109 21.00 -4.61 12.05
C PHE A 109 20.11 -4.34 10.83
N ALA A 110 20.67 -4.37 9.62
CA ALA A 110 19.94 -4.07 8.40
C ALA A 110 18.78 -5.04 8.17
N GLN A 111 18.94 -6.32 8.51
CA GLN A 111 17.86 -7.31 8.46
C GLN A 111 16.67 -6.89 9.33
N ASN A 112 16.94 -6.45 10.56
CA ASN A 112 15.89 -6.00 11.48
C ASN A 112 15.29 -4.67 11.03
N TYR A 113 16.13 -3.68 10.72
CA TYR A 113 15.71 -2.36 10.26
C TYR A 113 14.80 -2.47 9.02
N PHE A 114 15.24 -3.13 7.95
CA PHE A 114 14.44 -3.23 6.73
C PHE A 114 13.21 -4.13 6.90
N ALA A 115 13.25 -5.17 7.75
CA ALA A 115 12.06 -5.96 8.07
C ALA A 115 10.98 -5.08 8.74
N VAL A 116 11.36 -4.33 9.77
CA VAL A 116 10.45 -3.46 10.53
C VAL A 116 9.93 -2.32 9.65
N GLN A 117 10.80 -1.67 8.88
CA GLN A 117 10.41 -0.53 8.02
C GLN A 117 9.51 -0.97 6.87
N THR A 118 9.81 -2.10 6.23
CA THR A 118 8.94 -2.64 5.17
C THR A 118 7.56 -2.98 5.73
N ARG A 119 7.53 -3.62 6.91
CA ARG A 119 6.25 -3.93 7.57
C ARG A 119 5.43 -2.69 7.93
N LYS A 120 6.09 -1.61 8.38
CA LYS A 120 5.42 -0.33 8.62
C LYS A 120 4.81 0.23 7.34
N PHE A 121 5.59 0.24 6.27
CA PHE A 121 5.16 0.79 4.99
C PHE A 121 3.95 0.04 4.42
N GLU A 122 3.99 -1.30 4.40
CA GLU A 122 2.87 -2.13 3.96
C GLU A 122 1.58 -1.85 4.75
N LEU A 123 1.68 -1.72 6.08
CA LEU A 123 0.53 -1.41 6.93
C LEU A 123 -0.04 -0.02 6.64
N VAL A 124 0.83 0.98 6.40
CA VAL A 124 0.39 2.33 6.02
C VAL A 124 -0.29 2.31 4.66
N GLU A 125 0.26 1.60 3.68
CA GLU A 125 -0.33 1.49 2.34
C GLU A 125 -1.71 0.81 2.40
N GLN A 126 -1.84 -0.27 3.17
CA GLN A 126 -3.13 -0.94 3.40
C GLN A 126 -4.16 0.00 4.02
N ARG A 127 -3.76 0.82 5.00
CA ARG A 127 -4.66 1.81 5.62
C ARG A 127 -5.15 2.88 4.66
N ILE A 128 -4.26 3.39 3.81
CA ILE A 128 -4.63 4.40 2.82
C ILE A 128 -5.70 3.80 1.89
N LYS A 129 -5.51 2.57 1.42
CA LYS A 129 -6.50 1.85 0.60
C LYS A 129 -7.83 1.66 1.33
N ASP A 130 -7.80 1.18 2.58
CA ASP A 130 -9.01 0.97 3.39
C ASP A 130 -9.76 2.30 3.64
N TRP A 131 -9.02 3.39 3.87
CA TRP A 131 -9.58 4.72 4.10
C TRP A 131 -10.21 5.30 2.83
N GLU A 132 -9.53 5.20 1.68
CA GLU A 132 -10.07 5.61 0.37
C GLU A 132 -11.34 4.83 0.04
N GLN A 133 -11.33 3.52 0.29
CA GLN A 133 -12.50 2.65 0.09
C GLN A 133 -13.67 3.05 1.01
N LEU A 134 -13.40 3.41 2.26
CA LEU A 134 -14.41 3.90 3.20
C LEU A 134 -14.98 5.25 2.74
N GLN A 135 -14.14 6.18 2.30
CA GLN A 135 -14.61 7.48 1.79
C GLN A 135 -15.50 7.34 0.56
N ALA A 136 -15.14 6.44 -0.37
CA ALA A 136 -15.97 6.12 -1.52
C ALA A 136 -17.34 5.56 -1.11
N ARG A 137 -17.38 4.66 -0.12
CA ARG A 137 -18.63 4.11 0.46
C ARG A 137 -19.50 5.19 1.09
N GLN A 138 -18.91 6.11 1.85
CA GLN A 138 -19.65 7.19 2.51
C GLN A 138 -20.27 8.14 1.47
N LYS A 139 -19.49 8.56 0.46
CA LYS A 139 -19.99 9.40 -0.64
C LYS A 139 -21.15 8.74 -1.38
N PHE A 140 -21.05 7.44 -1.65
CA PHE A 140 -22.12 6.66 -2.28
C PHE A 140 -23.39 6.65 -1.41
N SER A 141 -23.27 6.36 -0.11
CA SER A 141 -24.41 6.33 0.81
C SER A 141 -25.09 7.69 0.97
N ILE A 142 -24.31 8.78 1.02
CA ILE A 142 -24.87 10.15 1.05
C ILE A 142 -25.65 10.43 -0.22
N SER A 143 -25.07 10.12 -1.39
CA SER A 143 -25.73 10.34 -2.68
C SER A 143 -27.03 9.53 -2.84
N GLU A 144 -27.05 8.30 -2.34
CA GLU A 144 -28.25 7.48 -2.29
C GLU A 144 -29.33 8.08 -1.38
N LYS A 145 -28.96 8.54 -0.18
CA LYS A 145 -29.89 9.21 0.74
C LYS A 145 -30.46 10.50 0.16
N GLU A 146 -29.64 11.31 -0.49
CA GLU A 146 -30.09 12.53 -1.17
C GLU A 146 -31.10 12.18 -2.29
N LEU A 147 -30.81 11.14 -3.07
CA LEU A 147 -31.74 10.65 -4.09
C LEU A 147 -33.06 10.16 -3.48
N SER A 148 -33.01 9.35 -2.44
CA SER A 148 -34.20 8.88 -1.70
C SER A 148 -34.97 10.04 -1.09
N GLY A 149 -34.30 11.08 -0.57
CA GLY A 149 -34.92 12.31 -0.07
C GLY A 149 -35.68 13.07 -1.16
N LEU A 150 -35.08 13.26 -2.34
CA LEU A 150 -35.72 13.88 -3.49
C LEU A 150 -36.93 13.08 -4.01
N ILE A 151 -36.87 11.74 -3.90
CA ILE A 151 -38.00 10.86 -4.23
C ILE A 151 -39.11 11.03 -3.19
N PHE A 152 -38.77 11.04 -1.89
CA PHE A 152 -39.73 11.28 -0.81
C PHE A 152 -40.46 12.62 -1.00
N GLU A 153 -39.73 13.71 -1.28
CA GLU A 153 -40.35 15.03 -1.52
C GLU A 153 -41.36 15.03 -2.67
N ARG A 154 -41.10 14.25 -3.73
CA ARG A 154 -41.99 14.18 -4.90
C ARG A 154 -43.11 13.15 -4.79
N THR A 155 -42.93 12.10 -3.99
CA THR A 155 -43.82 10.92 -3.97
C THR A 155 -44.47 10.65 -2.62
N GLY A 156 -43.95 11.24 -1.53
CA GLY A 156 -44.37 10.99 -0.15
C GLY A 156 -43.94 9.64 0.42
N ASN A 157 -42.98 8.94 -0.20
CA ASN A 157 -42.61 7.57 0.15
C ASN A 157 -41.14 7.44 0.62
N GLU A 158 -40.92 6.84 1.78
CA GLU A 158 -39.62 6.81 2.50
C GLU A 158 -38.66 5.70 2.04
N LYS A 159 -39.00 4.97 0.99
CA LYS A 159 -38.23 3.80 0.55
C LYS A 159 -37.08 4.19 -0.38
N ASP A 160 -35.99 3.43 -0.27
CA ASP A 160 -34.85 3.57 -1.18
C ASP A 160 -35.27 3.40 -2.64
N PHE A 161 -34.65 4.16 -3.54
CA PHE A 161 -35.05 4.21 -4.96
C PHE A 161 -35.12 2.84 -5.63
N ALA A 162 -34.16 1.96 -5.35
CA ALA A 162 -34.18 0.60 -5.89
C ALA A 162 -35.38 -0.22 -5.38
N THR A 163 -35.80 -0.01 -4.13
CA THR A 163 -36.99 -0.62 -3.55
C THR A 163 -38.25 -0.08 -4.19
N GLU A 164 -38.32 1.23 -4.48
CA GLU A 164 -39.44 1.85 -5.19
C GLU A 164 -39.58 1.33 -6.62
N ILE A 165 -38.48 1.26 -7.38
CA ILE A 165 -38.51 0.67 -8.73
C ILE A 165 -38.99 -0.79 -8.65
N THR A 166 -38.55 -1.55 -7.65
CA THR A 166 -39.02 -2.93 -7.51
C THR A 166 -40.51 -3.00 -7.17
N ILE A 167 -41.00 -2.19 -6.24
CA ILE A 167 -42.44 -2.14 -5.91
C ILE A 167 -43.25 -1.75 -7.14
N PHE A 168 -42.80 -0.75 -7.90
CA PHE A 168 -43.43 -0.34 -9.15
C PHE A 168 -43.47 -1.49 -10.17
N ASN A 169 -42.34 -2.15 -10.44
CA ASN A 169 -42.23 -3.26 -11.38
C ASN A 169 -42.98 -4.53 -10.93
N ILE A 170 -43.34 -4.65 -9.64
CA ILE A 170 -44.16 -5.73 -9.10
C ILE A 170 -45.65 -5.41 -9.22
N LYS A 171 -46.06 -4.17 -8.94
CA LYS A 171 -47.47 -3.72 -9.10
C LYS A 171 -47.96 -3.87 -10.54
N ASP A 172 -47.07 -3.73 -11.51
CA ASP A 172 -47.39 -3.84 -12.94
C ASP A 172 -47.46 -5.31 -13.45
N LYS A 173 -47.15 -6.30 -12.60
CA LYS A 173 -47.07 -7.73 -12.98
C LYS A 173 -47.77 -8.61 -11.94
N ASP A 174 -49.00 -9.02 -12.24
CA ASP A 174 -49.99 -9.66 -11.36
C ASP A 174 -49.62 -11.00 -10.69
N ASN A 175 -48.44 -11.57 -10.92
CA ASN A 175 -48.03 -12.86 -10.31
C ASN A 175 -46.50 -12.99 -10.22
N LYS A 176 -45.90 -12.57 -9.10
CA LYS A 176 -44.47 -12.83 -8.83
C LYS A 176 -44.24 -13.61 -7.54
N THR A 177 -43.48 -14.70 -7.63
CA THR A 177 -42.97 -15.45 -6.48
C THR A 177 -41.87 -14.67 -5.74
N GLY A 178 -41.60 -15.00 -4.47
CA GLY A 178 -40.55 -14.33 -3.68
C GLY A 178 -39.16 -14.35 -4.33
N GLN A 179 -38.84 -15.40 -5.10
CA GLN A 179 -37.59 -15.47 -5.87
C GLN A 179 -37.52 -14.44 -7.01
N GLN A 180 -38.63 -14.19 -7.70
CA GLN A 180 -38.70 -13.19 -8.78
C GLN A 180 -38.59 -11.76 -8.24
N ILE A 181 -39.17 -11.51 -7.06
CA ILE A 181 -39.04 -10.22 -6.34
C ILE A 181 -37.58 -9.96 -5.96
N SER A 182 -36.90 -10.96 -5.40
CA SER A 182 -35.48 -10.85 -5.03
C SER A 182 -34.60 -10.55 -6.26
N TRP A 183 -34.82 -11.27 -7.37
CA TRP A 183 -34.11 -11.01 -8.63
C TRP A 183 -34.35 -9.59 -9.19
N GLU A 184 -35.58 -9.10 -9.11
CA GLU A 184 -35.93 -7.74 -9.52
C GLU A 184 -35.22 -6.69 -8.64
N HIS A 185 -35.23 -6.88 -7.32
CA HIS A 185 -34.49 -6.04 -6.38
C HIS A 185 -32.99 -5.99 -6.67
N ILE A 186 -32.36 -7.15 -6.93
CA ILE A 186 -30.93 -7.21 -7.28
C ILE A 186 -30.67 -6.46 -8.60
N ARG A 187 -31.53 -6.65 -9.60
CA ARG A 187 -31.41 -5.98 -10.90
C ARG A 187 -31.54 -4.46 -10.77
N ASN A 188 -32.52 -3.98 -10.00
CA ASN A 188 -32.75 -2.54 -9.80
C ASN A 188 -31.62 -1.90 -9.01
N ASN A 189 -31.13 -2.54 -7.95
CA ASN A 189 -29.95 -2.09 -7.22
C ASN A 189 -28.72 -1.98 -8.13
N LYS A 190 -28.50 -2.98 -9.01
CA LYS A 190 -27.41 -2.94 -9.98
C LYS A 190 -27.56 -1.77 -10.98
N GLY A 191 -28.79 -1.46 -11.40
CA GLY A 191 -29.10 -0.34 -12.27
C GLY A 191 -28.82 1.03 -11.62
N VAL A 192 -29.30 1.23 -10.40
CA VAL A 192 -29.04 2.45 -9.60
C VAL A 192 -27.54 2.62 -9.39
N ARG A 193 -26.83 1.55 -9.02
CA ARG A 193 -25.38 1.58 -8.85
C ARG A 193 -24.65 1.97 -10.14
N LYS A 194 -25.04 1.42 -11.29
CA LYS A 194 -24.45 1.76 -12.59
C LYS A 194 -24.62 3.26 -12.91
N LEU A 195 -25.81 3.81 -12.69
CA LEU A 195 -26.09 5.22 -12.92
C LEU A 195 -25.22 6.14 -12.04
N LEU A 196 -25.03 5.78 -10.77
CA LEU A 196 -24.16 6.53 -9.84
C LEU A 196 -22.69 6.49 -10.31
N LEU A 197 -22.21 5.33 -10.75
CA LEU A 197 -20.85 5.19 -11.31
C LEU A 197 -20.64 6.09 -12.55
N GLU A 198 -21.61 6.13 -13.47
CA GLU A 198 -21.55 6.98 -14.69
C GLU A 198 -21.50 8.47 -14.37
N ARG A 199 -22.01 8.90 -13.21
CA ARG A 199 -21.95 10.29 -12.73
C ARG A 199 -20.67 10.61 -11.95
N GLY A 200 -19.70 9.70 -11.93
CA GLY A 200 -18.45 9.85 -11.19
C GLY A 200 -18.59 9.53 -9.69
N ILE A 201 -19.75 9.04 -9.24
CA ILE A 201 -19.98 8.59 -7.86
C ILE A 201 -19.49 7.14 -7.79
N LYS A 202 -18.16 6.99 -7.72
CA LYS A 202 -17.47 5.72 -7.77
C LYS A 202 -17.36 5.06 -6.40
N SER A 203 -17.71 3.78 -6.35
CA SER A 203 -17.42 2.84 -5.27
C SER A 203 -16.64 1.70 -5.93
N GLU A 204 -15.38 1.95 -6.28
CA GLU A 204 -14.57 0.95 -6.97
C GLU A 204 -14.33 -0.25 -6.04
N GLU A 205 -14.60 -1.44 -6.59
CA GLU A 205 -14.29 -2.78 -6.06
C GLU A 205 -14.62 -3.03 -4.58
N LEU A 206 -15.91 -3.00 -4.24
CA LEU A 206 -16.36 -3.62 -3.00
C LEU A 206 -16.82 -5.04 -3.30
N PRO A 207 -16.22 -6.08 -2.67
CA PRO A 207 -16.91 -7.35 -2.58
C PRO A 207 -18.28 -7.11 -1.96
N ALA A 208 -19.31 -7.72 -2.55
CA ALA A 208 -20.66 -7.70 -2.02
C ALA A 208 -20.70 -8.50 -0.72
N ASP A 209 -20.35 -7.86 0.41
CA ASP A 209 -20.81 -8.21 1.77
C ASP A 209 -20.03 -7.52 2.89
N GLU A 210 -18.91 -6.84 2.63
CA GLU A 210 -18.22 -6.20 3.75
C GLU A 210 -19.01 -4.95 4.20
N ASN A 211 -19.70 -5.10 5.33
CA ASN A 211 -20.51 -4.07 5.95
C ASN A 211 -19.65 -2.83 6.23
N VAL A 212 -20.13 -1.64 5.87
CA VAL A 212 -19.42 -0.35 6.10
C VAL A 212 -18.95 -0.24 7.56
N LYS A 213 -19.75 -0.74 8.51
CA LYS A 213 -19.42 -0.75 9.95
C LYS A 213 -18.25 -1.67 10.33
N VAL A 214 -17.93 -2.67 9.51
CA VAL A 214 -16.78 -3.57 9.71
C VAL A 214 -15.51 -2.88 9.23
N LEU A 215 -15.55 -2.24 8.07
CA LEU A 215 -14.46 -1.40 7.57
C LEU A 215 -14.18 -0.21 8.50
N GLU A 216 -15.22 0.50 8.95
CA GLU A 216 -15.08 1.59 9.95
C GLU A 216 -14.41 1.08 11.23
N ARG A 217 -14.83 -0.09 11.74
CA ARG A 217 -14.21 -0.71 12.92
C ARG A 217 -12.75 -1.10 12.68
N ARG A 218 -12.41 -1.59 11.49
CA ARG A 218 -11.02 -1.90 11.11
C ARG A 218 -10.18 -0.63 11.13
N VAL A 219 -10.59 0.40 10.38
CA VAL A 219 -9.91 1.71 10.32
C VAL A 219 -9.71 2.29 11.72
N GLN A 220 -10.76 2.35 12.55
CA GLN A 220 -10.67 2.87 13.92
C GLN A 220 -9.77 2.04 14.85
N SER A 221 -9.80 0.71 14.72
CA SER A 221 -8.95 -0.18 15.52
C SER A 221 -7.47 -0.01 15.16
N GLU A 222 -7.20 0.28 13.89
CA GLU A 222 -5.87 0.50 13.38
C GLU A 222 -5.32 1.88 13.76
N ASP A 223 -6.15 2.92 13.69
CA ASP A 223 -5.83 4.26 14.19
C ASP A 223 -5.46 4.21 15.68
N LYS A 224 -6.24 3.48 16.49
CA LYS A 224 -5.96 3.32 17.92
C LYS A 224 -4.66 2.56 18.17
N LYS A 225 -4.35 1.51 17.41
CA LYS A 225 -3.08 0.77 17.54
C LYS A 225 -1.87 1.64 17.18
N PHE A 226 -2.03 2.54 16.21
CA PHE A 226 -0.99 3.47 15.80
C PHE A 226 -0.75 4.58 16.83
N LEU A 227 -1.83 5.15 17.37
CA LEU A 227 -1.77 6.19 18.39
C LEU A 227 -1.28 5.67 19.75
N MET A 228 -1.56 4.41 20.09
CA MET A 228 -1.13 3.82 21.37
C MET A 228 0.31 3.26 21.35
N ASN A 229 0.91 3.07 20.17
CA ASN A 229 2.27 2.53 20.03
C ASN A 229 3.02 3.18 18.86
N PRO A 230 3.28 4.50 18.87
CA PRO A 230 4.24 5.08 17.92
C PRO A 230 5.64 4.47 18.11
N ASP A 231 5.96 4.07 19.36
CA ASP A 231 7.29 3.60 19.77
C ASP A 231 7.43 2.07 19.92
N LYS A 232 6.39 1.22 19.82
CA LYS A 232 6.62 -0.27 19.84
C LYS A 232 7.17 -0.84 18.52
N LEU A 233 7.60 0.04 17.63
CA LEU A 233 8.48 -0.30 16.53
C LEU A 233 9.73 0.60 16.52
N SER A 234 10.06 1.26 17.64
CA SER A 234 11.46 1.51 17.97
C SER A 234 12.05 0.17 18.42
N LEU A 235 13.32 -0.03 18.11
CA LEU A 235 14.10 -1.20 18.51
C LEU A 235 14.36 -1.18 20.02
N ASP A 236 13.30 -1.27 20.81
CA ASP A 236 13.35 -1.47 22.25
C ASP A 236 12.58 -2.77 22.56
N ASP A 237 13.30 -3.88 22.43
CA ASP A 237 13.25 -5.07 23.29
C ASP A 237 14.51 -5.92 23.05
#